data_AF-A0A2N1UGM4-F1
#
_entry.id   AF-A0A2N1UGM4-F1
#
_cell.length_a   1.000
_cell.length_b   1.000
_cell.length_c   1.000
_cell.angle_alpha   90.00
_cell.angle_beta   90.00
_cell.angle_gamma   90.00
#
_symmetry.space_group_name_H-M   'P 1'
#
loop_
_entity.id
_entity.type
_entity.pdbx_description
1 polymer ?
#
loop_
_entity_poly.entity_id
_entity_poly.type
_entity_poly.pdbx_seq_one_letter_code
_entity_poly.pdbx_strand_id
1 'polypeptide(L)'
;YGTNLDKVIPLSNTWDNERQVADVYFMRMSHLYGQGFWGSKVGSEELGVKSHEDVSLMLFKNALSGTKIAVHSRSGNVYATLDNDDFFQYLGGTAMAIRAIDGKTPEVYVTNMSNPKMPKQETLERFMGREMRARYLNPEWIKAMMKEGYAGARFVDKVVEHLWGWQVTVPEAVDAAKWNEMYETYVLDRNGLGIKEMFRQSKNIWAYQSIVARMLETVRKDYWKPDKKVVETLAKEYAESVKEVGLACCDHTCNNPQLTAFTASTLMSVPGLKSQVSGFMKALKTVQSPESGVQSQKTESKAGNRQLAPDGKGKKVEGYEMQDVNASAGASSAPIPYLFIAGFLLFILLIMSGWRKKIK
;
A
#
# COMPACT_ATOMS: atom_id res chain seq x y z
N TYR A 1 12.60 0.59 7.39
CA TYR A 1 12.25 -0.55 6.53
C TYR A 1 11.00 -0.22 5.70
N GLY A 2 10.70 -1.00 4.68
CA GLY A 2 9.53 -0.80 3.80
C GLY A 2 9.81 0.06 2.58
N THR A 3 8.85 0.10 1.66
CA THR A 3 8.94 0.82 0.38
C THR A 3 8.62 2.32 0.50
N ASN A 4 8.13 2.76 1.68
CA ASN A 4 7.48 4.06 1.93
C ASN A 4 6.26 4.37 1.06
N LEU A 5 5.75 3.41 0.27
CA LEU A 5 4.54 3.62 -0.51
C LEU A 5 3.30 3.75 0.38
N ASP A 6 3.29 3.14 1.57
CA ASP A 6 2.32 3.37 2.65
C ASP A 6 2.24 4.83 3.11
N LYS A 7 3.29 5.63 2.90
CA LYS A 7 3.35 7.03 3.36
C LYS A 7 3.06 8.00 2.24
N VAL A 8 3.69 7.82 1.08
CA VAL A 8 3.57 8.78 -0.02
C VAL A 8 2.22 8.65 -0.74
N ILE A 9 1.66 7.44 -0.85
CA ILE A 9 0.40 7.25 -1.58
C ILE A 9 -0.80 7.90 -0.86
N PRO A 10 -0.98 7.74 0.46
CA PRO A 10 -2.06 8.45 1.18
C PRO A 10 -1.93 9.98 1.16
N LEU A 11 -0.70 10.51 1.09
CA LEU A 11 -0.42 11.95 0.96
C LEU A 11 -0.60 12.42 -0.50
N SER A 12 -1.80 12.22 -1.04
CA SER A 12 -2.15 12.41 -2.45
C SER A 12 -1.98 13.85 -2.99
N ASN A 13 -1.80 14.82 -2.10
CA ASN A 13 -1.50 16.22 -2.42
C ASN A 13 -0.01 16.51 -2.63
N THR A 14 0.87 15.55 -2.35
CA THR A 14 2.34 15.71 -2.42
C THR A 14 2.94 15.23 -3.75
N TRP A 15 2.11 14.68 -4.64
CA TRP A 15 2.51 14.20 -5.95
C TRP A 15 1.40 14.47 -6.98
N ASP A 16 1.81 14.74 -8.21
CA ASP A 16 0.91 15.05 -9.33
C ASP A 16 0.65 13.84 -10.22
N ASN A 17 1.63 12.94 -10.32
CA ASN A 17 1.53 11.70 -11.11
C ASN A 17 2.31 10.55 -10.45
N GLU A 18 2.01 9.33 -10.88
CA GLU A 18 2.51 8.09 -10.28
C GLU A 18 4.02 7.90 -10.49
N ARG A 19 4.67 8.62 -11.42
CA ARG A 19 6.13 8.51 -11.59
C ARG A 19 6.87 9.04 -10.36
N GLN A 20 6.38 10.11 -9.73
CA GLN A 20 6.95 10.63 -8.49
C GLN A 20 6.83 9.62 -7.34
N VAL A 21 5.73 8.84 -7.33
CA VAL A 21 5.54 7.73 -6.38
C VAL A 21 6.51 6.57 -6.69
N ALA A 22 6.70 6.24 -7.98
CA ALA A 22 7.67 5.24 -8.42
C ALA A 22 9.13 5.62 -8.08
N ASP A 23 9.48 6.90 -8.12
CA ASP A 23 10.82 7.37 -7.72
C ASP A 23 11.11 7.09 -6.25
N VAL A 24 10.11 7.21 -5.36
CA VAL A 24 10.24 6.81 -3.95
C VAL A 24 10.49 5.31 -3.82
N TYR A 25 9.79 4.49 -4.61
CA TYR A 25 9.99 3.03 -4.63
C TYR A 25 11.42 2.69 -5.09
N PHE A 26 11.88 3.27 -6.20
CA PHE A 26 13.23 3.09 -6.71
C PHE A 26 14.29 3.47 -5.68
N MET A 27 14.15 4.64 -5.05
CA MET A 27 15.07 5.12 -4.03
C MET A 27 15.24 4.13 -2.86
N ARG A 28 14.17 3.40 -2.52
CA ARG A 28 14.11 2.53 -1.33
C ARG A 28 14.32 1.05 -1.58
N MET A 29 14.16 0.61 -2.82
CA MET A 29 14.24 -0.81 -3.19
C MET A 29 15.50 -1.16 -4.00
N SER A 30 16.29 -0.15 -4.41
CA SER A 30 17.55 -0.36 -5.14
C SER A 30 18.73 -0.70 -4.21
N HIS A 31 18.59 -1.75 -3.39
CA HIS A 31 19.65 -2.25 -2.51
C HIS A 31 20.04 -3.67 -2.93
N LEU A 32 21.32 -3.88 -3.23
CA LEU A 32 21.82 -5.14 -3.78
C LEU A 32 22.18 -6.12 -2.66
N TYR A 33 21.78 -7.39 -2.81
CA TYR A 33 22.12 -8.48 -1.90
C TYR A 33 22.63 -9.70 -2.68
N GLY A 34 23.61 -10.40 -2.12
CA GLY A 34 24.19 -11.62 -2.68
C GLY A 34 25.53 -11.38 -3.39
N GLN A 35 26.32 -12.44 -3.57
CA GLN A 35 27.62 -12.40 -4.26
C GLN A 35 28.58 -11.28 -3.79
N GLY A 36 28.63 -11.03 -2.48
CA GLY A 36 29.47 -9.97 -1.89
C GLY A 36 28.75 -8.63 -1.66
N PHE A 37 27.49 -8.48 -2.09
CA PHE A 37 26.66 -7.32 -1.76
C PHE A 37 25.81 -7.57 -0.51
N TRP A 38 25.78 -6.60 0.40
CA TRP A 38 25.11 -6.68 1.71
C TRP A 38 24.10 -5.55 1.96
N GLY A 39 23.51 -5.00 0.89
CA GLY A 39 22.50 -3.95 0.96
C GLY A 39 23.06 -2.52 0.92
N SER A 40 24.38 -2.37 0.82
CA SER A 40 25.01 -1.08 0.54
C SER A 40 24.64 -0.59 -0.86
N LYS A 41 24.49 0.73 -0.99
CA LYS A 41 24.44 1.36 -2.31
C LYS A 41 25.85 1.32 -2.88
N VAL A 42 25.98 0.73 -4.06
CA VAL A 42 27.28 0.58 -4.72
C VAL A 42 27.54 1.85 -5.51
N GLY A 43 28.52 2.62 -5.04
CA GLY A 43 29.00 3.80 -5.76
C GLY A 43 29.79 3.40 -7.00
N SER A 44 29.80 4.26 -7.99
CA SER A 44 30.60 4.13 -9.21
C SER A 44 32.11 3.97 -8.92
N GLU A 45 32.61 4.61 -7.87
CA GLU A 45 34.02 4.52 -7.42
C GLU A 45 34.42 3.11 -6.96
N GLU A 46 33.55 2.39 -6.26
CA GLU A 46 33.81 1.01 -5.81
C GLU A 46 33.91 0.03 -6.99
N LEU A 47 33.30 0.36 -8.13
CA LEU A 47 33.33 -0.43 -9.35
C LEU A 47 34.35 0.09 -10.39
N GLY A 48 35.17 1.09 -10.05
CA GLY A 48 36.13 1.69 -10.98
C GLY A 48 35.50 2.44 -12.15
N VAL A 49 34.20 2.78 -12.05
CA VAL A 49 33.45 3.52 -13.06
C VAL A 49 33.53 5.02 -12.74
N LYS A 50 34.04 5.83 -13.67
CA LYS A 50 34.01 7.30 -13.54
C LYS A 50 32.63 7.83 -13.95
N SER A 51 31.63 7.59 -13.12
CA SER A 51 30.25 8.06 -13.33
C SER A 51 29.70 8.66 -12.04
N HIS A 52 28.79 9.63 -12.10
CA HIS A 52 28.01 10.06 -10.92
C HIS A 52 26.73 9.22 -10.72
N GLU A 53 26.58 8.13 -11.48
CA GLU A 53 25.36 7.32 -11.49
C GLU A 53 25.28 6.35 -10.31
N ASP A 54 24.08 6.23 -9.73
CA ASP A 54 23.71 5.20 -8.75
C ASP A 54 23.62 3.84 -9.48
N VAL A 55 24.70 3.06 -9.42
CA VAL A 55 24.79 1.76 -10.11
C VAL A 55 23.75 0.77 -9.58
N SER A 56 23.46 0.79 -8.28
CA SER A 56 22.41 -0.05 -7.68
C SER A 56 21.04 0.27 -8.27
N LEU A 57 20.72 1.55 -8.46
CA LEU A 57 19.49 2.00 -9.12
C LEU A 57 19.44 1.57 -10.59
N MET A 58 20.53 1.74 -11.33
CA MET A 58 20.60 1.33 -12.73
C MET A 58 20.38 -0.18 -12.88
N LEU A 59 21.08 -0.99 -12.09
CA LEU A 59 20.94 -2.45 -12.11
C LEU A 59 19.52 -2.87 -11.74
N PHE A 60 18.91 -2.23 -10.74
CA PHE A 60 17.53 -2.52 -10.36
C PHE A 60 16.54 -2.20 -11.49
N LYS A 61 16.67 -1.03 -12.13
CA LYS A 61 15.82 -0.67 -13.28
C LYS A 61 16.02 -1.64 -14.46
N ASN A 62 17.26 -2.02 -14.75
CA ASN A 62 17.55 -2.99 -15.80
C ASN A 62 16.96 -4.37 -15.52
N ALA A 63 16.98 -4.82 -14.25
CA ALA A 63 16.38 -6.09 -13.84
C ALA A 63 14.85 -6.09 -13.96
N LEU A 64 14.21 -4.93 -13.78
CA LEU A 64 12.76 -4.78 -13.92
C LEU A 64 12.32 -4.66 -15.38
N SER A 65 13.12 -4.03 -16.24
CA SER A 65 12.75 -3.80 -17.64
C SER A 65 12.53 -5.11 -18.40
N GLY A 66 11.46 -5.14 -19.20
CA GLY A 66 11.05 -6.31 -19.98
C GLY A 66 10.25 -7.34 -19.18
N THR A 67 10.06 -7.15 -17.87
CA THR A 67 9.26 -8.05 -17.03
C THR A 67 7.81 -8.10 -17.51
N LYS A 68 7.30 -9.32 -17.74
CA LYS A 68 5.93 -9.54 -18.22
C LYS A 68 4.93 -9.82 -17.10
N ILE A 69 5.40 -10.37 -15.99
CA ILE A 69 4.56 -10.81 -14.88
C ILE A 69 5.19 -10.36 -13.56
N ALA A 70 4.39 -9.72 -12.70
CA ALA A 70 4.71 -9.50 -11.30
C ALA A 70 3.83 -10.43 -10.45
N VAL A 71 4.42 -11.10 -9.47
CA VAL A 71 3.71 -12.10 -8.66
C VAL A 71 4.01 -11.94 -7.18
N HIS A 72 2.99 -12.11 -6.35
CA HIS A 72 3.14 -12.28 -4.89
C HIS A 72 2.28 -13.44 -4.42
N SER A 73 2.72 -14.11 -3.35
CA SER A 73 2.00 -15.25 -2.80
C SER A 73 1.24 -14.89 -1.52
N ARG A 74 0.23 -15.69 -1.19
CA ARG A 74 -0.43 -15.72 0.12
C ARG A 74 -0.65 -17.17 0.55
N SER A 75 -0.49 -17.46 1.84
CA SER A 75 -0.60 -18.81 2.39
C SER A 75 -1.70 -19.00 3.44
N GLY A 76 -2.35 -17.91 3.88
CA GLY A 76 -3.40 -17.93 4.89
C GLY A 76 -4.73 -17.37 4.39
N ASN A 77 -5.79 -17.53 5.19
CA ASN A 77 -7.10 -16.91 4.95
C ASN A 77 -7.31 -15.61 5.72
N VAL A 78 -6.36 -15.20 6.56
CA VAL A 78 -6.47 -13.96 7.34
C VAL A 78 -6.25 -12.75 6.42
N TYR A 79 -5.06 -12.70 5.81
CA TYR A 79 -4.65 -11.62 4.92
C TYR A 79 -4.95 -11.94 3.44
N ALA A 80 -5.17 -10.89 2.67
CA ALA A 80 -5.60 -10.82 1.29
C ALA A 80 -4.99 -9.55 0.63
N THR A 81 -5.65 -8.91 -0.34
CA THR A 81 -5.05 -7.78 -1.09
C THR A 81 -5.40 -6.41 -0.50
N LEU A 82 -6.52 -6.26 0.22
CA LEU A 82 -6.99 -4.97 0.72
C LEU A 82 -7.03 -4.86 2.26
N ASP A 83 -6.64 -5.90 2.99
CA ASP A 83 -6.60 -5.89 4.46
C ASP A 83 -5.38 -5.15 5.03
N ASN A 84 -4.26 -5.14 4.31
CA ASN A 84 -3.02 -4.47 4.69
C ASN A 84 -2.43 -3.71 3.50
N ASP A 85 -1.50 -2.82 3.82
CA ASP A 85 -0.81 -1.97 2.87
C ASP A 85 0.37 -2.68 2.18
N ASP A 86 1.08 -3.57 2.89
CA ASP A 86 2.25 -4.30 2.37
C ASP A 86 1.98 -4.92 0.98
N PHE A 87 0.81 -5.51 0.75
CA PHE A 87 0.53 -6.17 -0.52
C PHE A 87 0.61 -5.21 -1.72
N PHE A 88 -0.03 -4.03 -1.65
CA PHE A 88 0.10 -3.04 -2.73
C PHE A 88 1.49 -2.40 -2.74
N GLN A 89 2.11 -2.21 -1.57
CA GLN A 89 3.42 -1.58 -1.47
C GLN A 89 4.49 -2.40 -2.19
N TYR A 90 4.51 -3.73 -1.99
CA TYR A 90 5.52 -4.60 -2.59
C TYR A 90 5.11 -5.07 -3.99
N LEU A 91 3.95 -5.73 -4.15
CA LEU A 91 3.53 -6.24 -5.45
C LEU A 91 3.11 -5.11 -6.38
N GLY A 92 2.23 -4.23 -5.90
CA GLY A 92 1.81 -3.06 -6.67
C GLY A 92 2.97 -2.11 -6.96
N GLY A 93 3.83 -1.83 -5.97
CA GLY A 93 5.03 -1.02 -6.15
C GLY A 93 5.97 -1.57 -7.22
N THR A 94 6.16 -2.89 -7.26
CA THR A 94 6.93 -3.56 -8.33
C THR A 94 6.28 -3.34 -9.70
N ALA A 95 4.97 -3.56 -9.81
CA ALA A 95 4.24 -3.39 -11.07
C ALA A 95 4.25 -1.93 -11.55
N MET A 96 4.11 -0.97 -10.63
CA MET A 96 4.21 0.46 -10.91
C MET A 96 5.62 0.86 -11.37
N ALA A 97 6.67 0.32 -10.73
CA ALA A 97 8.06 0.55 -11.13
C ALA A 97 8.33 0.02 -12.54
N ILE A 98 7.85 -1.19 -12.87
CA ILE A 98 7.92 -1.74 -14.23
C ILE A 98 7.16 -0.84 -15.21
N ARG A 99 5.93 -0.40 -14.88
CA ARG A 99 5.18 0.56 -15.71
C ARG A 99 5.94 1.86 -15.95
N ALA A 100 6.64 2.38 -14.92
CA ALA A 100 7.41 3.62 -15.04
C ALA A 100 8.60 3.49 -16.00
N ILE A 101 9.19 2.30 -16.13
CA ILE A 101 10.32 2.00 -17.03
C ILE A 101 9.82 1.68 -18.44
N ASP A 102 8.88 0.74 -18.56
CA ASP A 102 8.48 0.13 -19.83
C ASP A 102 7.25 0.81 -20.46
N GLY A 103 6.60 1.74 -19.74
CA GLY A 103 5.39 2.44 -20.19
C GLY A 103 4.10 1.62 -20.10
N LYS A 104 4.16 0.35 -19.67
CA LYS A 104 3.01 -0.54 -19.53
C LYS A 104 3.10 -1.38 -18.25
N THR A 105 1.97 -1.53 -17.56
CA THR A 105 1.87 -2.42 -16.39
C THR A 105 2.06 -3.89 -16.81
N PRO A 106 2.89 -4.68 -16.10
CA PRO A 106 2.98 -6.13 -16.32
C PRO A 106 1.67 -6.80 -15.90
N GLU A 107 1.46 -8.06 -16.26
CA GLU A 107 0.37 -8.82 -15.68
C GLU A 107 0.66 -9.08 -14.19
N VAL A 108 -0.33 -8.84 -13.33
CA VAL A 108 -0.17 -8.95 -11.88
C VAL A 108 -0.94 -10.15 -11.36
N TYR A 109 -0.23 -11.09 -10.72
CA TYR A 109 -0.78 -12.35 -10.23
C TYR A 109 -0.63 -12.52 -8.72
N VAL A 110 -1.62 -13.17 -8.12
CA VAL A 110 -1.62 -13.64 -6.74
C VAL A 110 -1.55 -15.17 -6.73
N THR A 111 -0.46 -15.71 -6.18
CA THR A 111 -0.33 -17.14 -5.87
C THR A 111 -1.09 -17.45 -4.59
N ASN A 112 -2.32 -17.91 -4.75
CA ASN A 112 -3.21 -18.23 -3.64
C ASN A 112 -2.98 -19.67 -3.15
N MET A 113 -2.23 -19.80 -2.05
CA MET A 113 -1.91 -21.07 -1.39
C MET A 113 -2.67 -21.25 -0.07
N SER A 114 -3.76 -20.50 0.16
CA SER A 114 -4.53 -20.61 1.41
C SER A 114 -5.19 -21.98 1.60
N ASN A 115 -5.33 -22.77 0.52
CA ASN A 115 -5.51 -24.20 0.58
C ASN A 115 -4.26 -24.89 -0.01
N PRO A 116 -3.39 -25.48 0.83
CA PRO A 116 -2.14 -26.09 0.36
C PRO A 116 -2.36 -27.31 -0.55
N LYS A 117 -3.56 -27.92 -0.55
CA LYS A 117 -3.91 -29.03 -1.45
C LYS A 117 -4.35 -28.57 -2.84
N MET A 118 -4.71 -27.30 -3.00
CA MET A 118 -5.20 -26.74 -4.25
C MET A 118 -4.71 -25.29 -4.44
N PRO A 119 -3.40 -25.08 -4.63
CA PRO A 119 -2.88 -23.76 -4.93
C PRO A 119 -3.44 -23.23 -6.26
N LYS A 120 -3.74 -21.93 -6.33
CA LYS A 120 -4.28 -21.29 -7.53
C LYS A 120 -3.43 -20.09 -7.91
N GLN A 121 -3.22 -19.90 -9.21
CA GLN A 121 -2.72 -18.65 -9.76
C GLN A 121 -3.89 -17.84 -10.32
N GLU A 122 -4.01 -16.60 -9.87
CA GLU A 122 -5.14 -15.75 -10.21
C GLU A 122 -4.63 -14.34 -10.53
N THR A 123 -5.23 -13.70 -11.54
CA THR A 123 -4.96 -12.28 -11.77
C THR A 123 -5.39 -11.48 -10.55
N LEU A 124 -4.69 -10.38 -10.27
CA LEU A 124 -5.00 -9.48 -9.16
C LEU A 124 -6.46 -9.02 -9.22
N GLU A 125 -6.93 -8.61 -10.41
CA GLU A 125 -8.30 -8.15 -10.62
C GLU A 125 -9.34 -9.20 -10.21
N ARG A 126 -9.16 -10.45 -10.64
CA ARG A 126 -10.07 -11.56 -10.31
C ARG A 126 -10.04 -11.87 -8.81
N PHE A 127 -8.85 -11.89 -8.22
CA PHE A 127 -8.68 -12.15 -6.80
C PHE A 127 -9.33 -11.06 -5.96
N MET A 128 -9.02 -9.79 -6.22
CA MET A 128 -9.53 -8.62 -5.52
C MET A 128 -11.05 -8.50 -5.65
N GLY A 129 -11.60 -8.71 -6.85
CA GLY A 129 -13.06 -8.69 -7.05
C GLY A 129 -13.81 -9.77 -6.26
N ARG A 130 -13.21 -10.95 -6.05
CA ARG A 130 -13.77 -11.98 -5.17
C ARG A 130 -13.62 -11.60 -3.69
N GLU A 131 -12.46 -11.08 -3.31
CA GLU A 131 -12.19 -10.63 -1.95
C GLU A 131 -13.17 -9.55 -1.49
N MET A 132 -13.40 -8.53 -2.32
CA MET A 132 -14.38 -7.46 -2.06
C MET A 132 -15.76 -8.04 -1.79
N ARG A 133 -16.27 -8.93 -2.65
CA ARG A 133 -17.59 -9.55 -2.47
C ARG A 133 -17.68 -10.47 -1.27
N ALA A 134 -16.61 -11.18 -0.93
CA ALA A 134 -16.58 -12.07 0.23
C ALA A 134 -16.50 -11.31 1.57
N ARG A 135 -15.91 -10.11 1.57
CA ARG A 135 -15.58 -9.33 2.77
C ARG A 135 -16.19 -7.93 2.75
N TYR A 136 -15.56 -6.99 2.04
CA TYR A 136 -15.78 -5.56 2.22
C TYR A 136 -17.14 -5.08 1.71
N LEU A 137 -17.73 -5.80 0.78
CA LEU A 137 -19.07 -5.53 0.25
C LEU A 137 -20.14 -6.41 0.92
N ASN A 138 -19.74 -7.35 1.77
CA ASN A 138 -20.61 -8.32 2.41
C ASN A 138 -21.22 -7.72 3.68
N PRO A 139 -22.56 -7.61 3.78
CA PRO A 139 -23.21 -7.05 4.96
C PRO A 139 -22.90 -7.79 6.26
N GLU A 140 -22.66 -9.10 6.23
CA GLU A 140 -22.34 -9.88 7.43
C GLU A 140 -20.92 -9.58 7.94
N TRP A 141 -19.96 -9.37 7.03
CA TRP A 141 -18.62 -8.95 7.40
C TRP A 141 -18.63 -7.53 7.96
N ILE A 142 -19.38 -6.61 7.31
CA ILE A 142 -19.51 -5.22 7.79
C ILE A 142 -20.10 -5.21 9.20
N LYS A 143 -21.22 -5.93 9.45
CA LYS A 143 -21.81 -6.04 10.79
C LYS A 143 -20.83 -6.58 11.82
N ALA A 144 -20.07 -7.62 11.46
CA ALA A 144 -19.06 -8.20 12.36
C ALA A 144 -17.95 -7.19 12.69
N MET A 145 -17.43 -6.48 11.69
CA MET A 145 -16.41 -5.45 11.93
C MET A 145 -16.94 -4.30 12.78
N MET A 146 -18.14 -3.77 12.48
CA MET A 146 -18.68 -2.64 13.25
C MET A 146 -18.95 -2.99 14.72
N LYS A 147 -19.20 -4.27 15.06
CA LYS A 147 -19.30 -4.76 16.45
C LYS A 147 -18.00 -4.63 17.24
N GLU A 148 -16.85 -4.62 16.56
CA GLU A 148 -15.54 -4.37 17.19
C GLU A 148 -15.30 -2.88 17.51
N GLY A 149 -16.33 -2.05 17.37
CA GLY A 149 -16.31 -0.63 17.76
C GLY A 149 -15.28 0.16 16.95
N TYR A 150 -14.50 0.99 17.64
CA TYR A 150 -13.56 1.92 17.02
C TYR A 150 -12.55 1.23 16.09
N ALA A 151 -12.02 0.07 16.52
CA ALA A 151 -11.00 -0.67 15.79
C ALA A 151 -11.56 -1.26 14.48
N GLY A 152 -12.78 -1.80 14.54
CA GLY A 152 -13.44 -2.33 13.34
C GLY A 152 -13.80 -1.24 12.35
N ALA A 153 -14.33 -0.11 12.82
CA ALA A 153 -14.58 1.07 11.99
C ALA A 153 -13.29 1.58 11.32
N ARG A 154 -12.18 1.64 12.06
CA ARG A 154 -10.86 2.01 11.50
C ARG A 154 -10.40 1.02 10.44
N PHE A 155 -10.63 -0.28 10.64
CA PHE A 155 -10.24 -1.29 9.66
C PHE A 155 -11.02 -1.13 8.36
N VAL A 156 -12.32 -0.85 8.44
CA VAL A 156 -13.17 -0.57 7.26
C VAL A 156 -12.64 0.63 6.48
N ASP A 157 -12.25 1.71 7.16
CA ASP A 157 -11.58 2.86 6.54
C ASP A 157 -10.28 2.46 5.84
N LYS A 158 -9.44 1.65 6.50
CA LYS A 158 -8.17 1.19 5.91
C LYS A 158 -8.35 0.35 4.65
N VAL A 159 -9.43 -0.39 4.49
CA VAL A 159 -9.72 -1.11 3.24
C VAL A 159 -9.88 -0.13 2.06
N VAL A 160 -10.55 1.01 2.27
CA VAL A 160 -10.72 2.05 1.26
C VAL A 160 -9.37 2.71 0.93
N GLU A 161 -8.55 2.93 1.96
CA GLU A 161 -7.17 3.42 1.80
C GLU A 161 -6.29 2.46 0.98
N HIS A 162 -6.40 1.15 1.21
CA HIS A 162 -5.63 0.16 0.45
C HIS A 162 -6.16 -0.01 -0.98
N LEU A 163 -7.46 0.17 -1.21
CA LEU A 163 -8.01 0.23 -2.58
C LEU A 163 -7.42 1.40 -3.36
N TRP A 164 -7.22 2.55 -2.71
CA TRP A 164 -6.48 3.67 -3.29
C TRP A 164 -5.00 3.32 -3.53
N GLY A 165 -4.35 2.61 -2.61
CA GLY A 165 -3.01 2.05 -2.80
C GLY A 165 -2.89 1.26 -4.10
N TRP A 166 -3.85 0.37 -4.36
CA TRP A 166 -3.93 -0.38 -5.61
C TRP A 166 -4.30 0.47 -6.82
N GLN A 167 -5.18 1.46 -6.69
CA GLN A 167 -5.52 2.38 -7.78
C GLN A 167 -4.29 3.11 -8.32
N VAL A 168 -3.39 3.54 -7.44
CA VAL A 168 -2.16 4.25 -7.83
C VAL A 168 -1.13 3.29 -8.42
N THR A 169 -0.98 2.11 -7.81
CA THR A 169 0.07 1.16 -8.20
C THR A 169 -0.30 0.32 -9.42
N VAL A 170 -1.54 -0.17 -9.49
CA VAL A 170 -2.07 -1.03 -10.57
C VAL A 170 -3.47 -0.55 -10.95
N PRO A 171 -3.60 0.61 -11.62
CA PRO A 171 -4.90 1.22 -11.94
C PRO A 171 -5.81 0.29 -12.74
N GLU A 172 -5.26 -0.60 -13.57
CA GLU A 172 -6.02 -1.56 -14.37
C GLU A 172 -6.76 -2.60 -13.51
N ALA A 173 -6.31 -2.86 -12.29
CA ALA A 173 -6.99 -3.76 -11.37
C ALA A 173 -8.14 -3.08 -10.60
N VAL A 174 -8.15 -1.75 -10.53
CA VAL A 174 -9.14 -0.94 -9.81
C VAL A 174 -9.95 -0.12 -10.80
N ASP A 175 -11.05 -0.70 -11.27
CA ASP A 175 -11.98 -0.07 -12.21
C ASP A 175 -13.06 0.74 -11.50
N ALA A 176 -13.81 1.53 -12.28
CA ALA A 176 -14.90 2.35 -11.76
C ALA A 176 -15.97 1.53 -11.01
N ALA A 177 -16.20 0.28 -11.42
CA ALA A 177 -17.16 -0.60 -10.76
C ALA A 177 -16.79 -0.85 -9.29
N LYS A 178 -15.51 -1.07 -8.97
CA LYS A 178 -15.06 -1.26 -7.58
C LYS A 178 -15.30 -0.02 -6.72
N TRP A 179 -15.02 1.18 -7.23
CA TRP A 179 -15.33 2.43 -6.51
C TRP A 179 -16.84 2.65 -6.35
N ASN A 180 -17.62 2.36 -7.39
CA ASN A 180 -19.08 2.42 -7.33
C ASN A 180 -19.63 1.46 -6.26
N GLU A 181 -19.18 0.21 -6.22
CA GLU A 181 -19.62 -0.76 -5.20
C GLU A 181 -19.26 -0.31 -3.77
N MET A 182 -18.08 0.30 -3.57
CA MET A 182 -17.70 0.85 -2.27
C MET A 182 -18.59 2.05 -1.90
N TYR A 183 -18.85 2.97 -2.83
CA TYR A 183 -19.76 4.10 -2.62
C TYR A 183 -21.19 3.63 -2.30
N GLU A 184 -21.74 2.71 -3.08
CA GLU A 184 -23.07 2.17 -2.85
C GLU A 184 -23.17 1.46 -1.50
N THR A 185 -22.13 0.74 -1.09
CA THR A 185 -22.12 -0.01 0.16
C THR A 185 -21.99 0.90 1.37
N TYR A 186 -21.02 1.82 1.37
CA TYR A 186 -20.64 2.57 2.56
C TYR A 186 -21.25 3.97 2.65
N VAL A 187 -21.70 4.55 1.53
CA VAL A 187 -22.26 5.91 1.49
C VAL A 187 -23.75 5.87 1.19
N LEU A 188 -24.19 5.16 0.14
CA LEU A 188 -25.63 4.99 -0.13
C LEU A 188 -26.29 3.98 0.79
N ASP A 189 -25.51 3.19 1.52
CA ASP A 189 -26.00 2.13 2.39
C ASP A 189 -26.98 1.19 1.66
N ARG A 190 -26.54 0.63 0.52
CA ARG A 190 -27.39 -0.23 -0.33
C ARG A 190 -28.00 -1.43 0.40
N ASN A 191 -27.41 -1.82 1.53
CA ASN A 191 -27.85 -2.95 2.35
C ASN A 191 -28.75 -2.52 3.51
N GLY A 192 -29.01 -1.22 3.70
CA GLY A 192 -29.86 -0.69 4.77
C GLY A 192 -29.35 -0.99 6.18
N LEU A 193 -28.03 -0.99 6.38
CA LEU A 193 -27.39 -1.31 7.66
C LEU A 193 -27.34 -0.11 8.62
N GLY A 194 -27.61 1.10 8.14
CA GLY A 194 -27.36 2.33 8.88
C GLY A 194 -25.86 2.60 9.00
N ILE A 195 -25.09 2.49 7.91
CA ILE A 195 -23.61 2.55 7.95
C ILE A 195 -23.09 3.76 8.73
N LYS A 196 -23.55 4.98 8.40
CA LYS A 196 -23.11 6.21 9.08
C LYS A 196 -23.41 6.16 10.58
N GLU A 197 -24.54 5.57 10.96
CA GLU A 197 -24.93 5.39 12.37
C GLU A 197 -24.08 4.31 13.06
N MET A 198 -23.73 3.22 12.37
CA MET A 198 -22.77 2.25 12.90
C MET A 198 -21.43 2.91 13.21
N PHE A 199 -20.92 3.79 12.35
CA PHE A 199 -19.69 4.54 12.64
C PHE A 199 -19.80 5.46 13.86
N ARG A 200 -20.97 6.08 14.08
CA ARG A 200 -21.24 6.86 15.32
C ARG A 200 -21.23 5.97 16.55
N GLN A 201 -21.92 4.83 16.50
CA GLN A 201 -22.00 3.88 17.61
C GLN A 201 -20.63 3.26 17.93
N SER A 202 -19.80 3.04 16.91
CA SER A 202 -18.40 2.64 17.05
C SER A 202 -17.48 3.76 17.58
N LYS A 203 -18.02 4.96 17.87
CA LYS A 203 -17.28 6.16 18.31
C LYS A 203 -16.17 6.58 17.34
N ASN A 204 -16.36 6.36 16.04
CA ASN A 204 -15.35 6.63 15.02
C ASN A 204 -15.94 7.17 13.72
N ILE A 205 -16.74 8.23 13.82
CA ILE A 205 -17.27 8.93 12.64
C ILE A 205 -16.17 9.60 11.80
N TRP A 206 -14.98 9.83 12.36
CA TRP A 206 -13.79 10.24 11.60
C TRP A 206 -13.32 9.19 10.58
N ALA A 207 -13.52 7.90 10.85
CA ALA A 207 -13.24 6.84 9.87
C ALA A 207 -14.22 6.90 8.68
N TYR A 208 -15.51 7.14 8.94
CA TYR A 208 -16.49 7.40 7.87
C TYR A 208 -16.11 8.63 7.04
N GLN A 209 -15.74 9.72 7.72
CA GLN A 209 -15.26 10.94 7.06
C GLN A 209 -14.05 10.67 6.16
N SER A 210 -13.09 9.88 6.63
CA SER A 210 -11.90 9.47 5.87
C SER A 210 -12.27 8.71 4.60
N ILE A 211 -13.20 7.74 4.68
CA ILE A 211 -13.74 7.00 3.54
C ILE A 211 -14.32 7.95 2.48
N VAL A 212 -15.22 8.84 2.90
CA VAL A 212 -15.90 9.78 1.99
C VAL A 212 -14.88 10.75 1.36
N ALA A 213 -13.95 11.27 2.17
CA ALA A 213 -12.89 12.16 1.69
C ALA A 213 -11.95 11.44 0.70
N ARG A 214 -11.63 10.16 0.91
CA ARG A 214 -10.79 9.39 -0.01
C ARG A 214 -11.51 9.14 -1.34
N MET A 215 -12.80 8.81 -1.30
CA MET A 215 -13.62 8.69 -2.51
C MET A 215 -13.72 10.01 -3.30
N LEU A 216 -13.83 11.17 -2.62
CA LEU A 216 -13.75 12.47 -3.31
C LEU A 216 -12.38 12.73 -3.92
N GLU A 217 -11.31 12.33 -3.22
CA GLU A 217 -9.95 12.53 -3.69
C GLU A 217 -9.65 11.70 -4.93
N THR A 218 -10.19 10.49 -5.05
CA THR A 218 -10.06 9.68 -6.27
C THR A 218 -10.75 10.34 -7.46
N VAL A 219 -11.86 11.05 -7.24
CA VAL A 219 -12.52 11.88 -8.26
C VAL A 219 -11.67 13.09 -8.61
N ARG A 220 -11.19 13.84 -7.60
CA ARG A 220 -10.36 15.04 -7.83
C ARG A 220 -9.09 14.72 -8.62
N LYS A 221 -8.48 13.57 -8.37
CA LYS A 221 -7.28 13.09 -9.07
C LYS A 221 -7.58 12.33 -10.38
N ASP A 222 -8.83 12.36 -10.84
CA ASP A 222 -9.27 11.83 -12.15
C ASP A 222 -9.20 10.29 -12.29
N TYR A 223 -8.95 9.55 -11.21
CA TYR A 223 -8.92 8.07 -11.22
C TYR A 223 -10.32 7.46 -11.27
N TRP A 224 -11.32 8.14 -10.71
CA TRP A 224 -12.70 7.71 -10.72
C TRP A 224 -13.61 8.82 -11.24
N LYS A 225 -14.41 8.52 -12.27
CA LYS A 225 -15.29 9.48 -12.96
C LYS A 225 -16.76 9.09 -12.79
N PRO A 226 -17.34 9.20 -11.58
CA PRO A 226 -18.74 8.88 -11.37
C PRO A 226 -19.65 10.02 -11.85
N ASP A 227 -20.96 9.75 -11.89
CA ASP A 227 -21.96 10.76 -12.20
C ASP A 227 -21.91 11.93 -11.21
N LYS A 228 -22.31 13.12 -11.68
CA LYS A 228 -22.31 14.35 -10.87
C LYS A 228 -22.98 14.17 -9.51
N LYS A 229 -24.11 13.46 -9.46
CA LYS A 229 -24.86 13.20 -8.23
C LYS A 229 -24.03 12.46 -7.16
N VAL A 230 -23.15 11.56 -7.57
CA VAL A 230 -22.24 10.84 -6.65
C VAL A 230 -21.27 11.82 -6.02
N VAL A 231 -20.65 12.68 -6.84
CA VAL A 231 -19.70 13.72 -6.38
C VAL A 231 -20.37 14.70 -5.42
N GLU A 232 -21.58 15.15 -5.75
CA GLU A 232 -22.39 16.04 -4.91
C GLU A 232 -22.74 15.38 -3.57
N THR A 233 -23.11 14.09 -3.58
CA THR A 233 -23.42 13.32 -2.37
C THR A 233 -22.19 13.18 -1.48
N LEU A 234 -21.05 12.80 -2.05
CA LEU A 234 -19.82 12.66 -1.29
C LEU A 234 -19.39 14.01 -0.67
N ALA A 235 -19.45 15.11 -1.43
CA ALA A 235 -19.11 16.44 -0.93
C ALA A 235 -20.01 16.86 0.24
N LYS A 236 -21.31 16.59 0.13
CA LYS A 236 -22.29 16.82 1.20
C LYS A 236 -21.96 15.99 2.45
N GLU A 237 -21.76 14.67 2.30
CA GLU A 237 -21.44 13.77 3.43
C GLU A 237 -20.13 14.17 4.11
N TYR A 238 -19.15 14.62 3.34
CA TYR A 238 -17.90 15.13 3.89
C TYR A 238 -18.12 16.41 4.70
N ALA A 239 -18.84 17.40 4.16
CA ALA A 239 -19.12 18.64 4.89
C ALA A 239 -19.98 18.42 6.15
N GLU A 240 -20.94 17.50 6.10
CA GLU A 240 -21.78 17.16 7.24
C GLU A 240 -21.00 16.46 8.35
N SER A 241 -20.13 15.50 8.01
CA SER A 241 -19.25 14.88 9.01
C SER A 241 -18.27 15.88 9.62
N VAL A 242 -17.73 16.82 8.83
CA VAL A 242 -16.90 17.93 9.34
C VAL A 242 -17.68 18.81 10.31
N LYS A 243 -18.94 19.12 10.00
CA LYS A 243 -19.80 19.89 10.91
C LYS A 243 -20.09 19.14 12.21
N GLU A 244 -20.21 17.81 12.16
CA GLU A 244 -20.53 16.96 13.30
C GLU A 244 -19.35 16.81 14.27
N VAL A 245 -18.16 16.52 13.77
CA VAL A 245 -17.00 16.14 14.62
C VAL A 245 -15.70 16.87 14.31
N GLY A 246 -15.74 17.89 13.46
CA GLY A 246 -14.53 18.52 12.92
C GLY A 246 -13.83 17.64 11.90
N LEU A 247 -12.60 18.00 11.56
CA LEU A 247 -11.79 17.25 10.59
C LEU A 247 -11.02 16.11 11.25
N ALA A 248 -10.97 14.96 10.59
CA ALA A 248 -10.25 13.76 11.01
C ALA A 248 -8.73 13.97 11.04
N CYS A 249 -8.21 14.85 10.18
CA CYS A 249 -6.78 15.09 10.01
C CYS A 249 -5.95 13.82 9.76
N CYS A 250 -6.51 12.89 8.98
CA CYS A 250 -5.74 11.85 8.30
C CYS A 250 -4.98 12.41 7.08
N ASP A 251 -4.14 11.57 6.46
CA ASP A 251 -3.17 11.93 5.43
C ASP A 251 -3.75 12.77 4.26
N HIS A 252 -5.00 12.52 3.86
CA HIS A 252 -5.65 13.19 2.73
C HIS A 252 -6.67 14.28 3.09
N THR A 253 -6.88 14.63 4.37
CA THR A 253 -7.92 15.60 4.77
C THR A 253 -7.35 16.97 5.16
N CYS A 254 -6.80 17.12 6.37
CA CYS A 254 -6.43 18.44 6.92
C CYS A 254 -5.29 19.13 6.16
N ASN A 255 -4.36 18.34 5.60
CA ASN A 255 -3.23 18.88 4.85
C ASN A 255 -3.43 18.79 3.33
N ASN A 256 -4.67 18.71 2.85
CA ASN A 256 -4.99 18.62 1.42
C ASN A 256 -5.81 19.84 0.96
N PRO A 257 -5.15 20.97 0.66
CA PRO A 257 -5.82 22.18 0.20
C PRO A 257 -6.52 21.98 -1.16
N GLN A 258 -6.02 21.08 -2.00
CA GLN A 258 -6.64 20.77 -3.29
C GLN A 258 -7.98 20.05 -3.11
N LEU A 259 -8.07 19.05 -2.21
CA LEU A 259 -9.34 18.40 -1.86
C LEU A 259 -10.31 19.36 -1.21
N THR A 260 -9.81 20.24 -0.35
CA THR A 260 -10.59 21.31 0.27
C THR A 260 -11.23 22.21 -0.78
N ALA A 261 -10.44 22.73 -1.72
CA ALA A 261 -10.93 23.60 -2.78
C ALA A 261 -11.93 22.89 -3.69
N PHE A 262 -11.65 21.63 -4.05
CA PHE A 262 -12.55 20.79 -4.83
C PHE A 262 -13.90 20.59 -4.13
N THR A 263 -13.89 20.25 -2.84
CA THR A 263 -15.09 20.06 -2.03
C THR A 263 -15.91 21.34 -1.93
N ALA A 264 -15.27 22.48 -1.63
CA ALA A 264 -15.93 23.77 -1.54
C ALA A 264 -16.58 24.19 -2.87
N SER A 265 -15.86 24.01 -3.99
CA SER A 265 -16.36 24.21 -5.35
C SER A 265 -17.63 23.39 -5.62
N THR A 266 -17.58 22.09 -5.34
CA THR A 266 -18.72 21.19 -5.53
C THR A 266 -19.93 21.65 -4.71
N LEU A 267 -19.74 21.96 -3.42
CA LEU A 267 -20.83 22.43 -2.55
C LEU A 267 -21.45 23.75 -3.01
N MET A 268 -20.64 24.68 -3.54
CA MET A 268 -21.15 25.95 -4.09
C MET A 268 -22.01 25.75 -5.34
N SER A 269 -21.72 24.71 -6.12
CA SER A 269 -22.44 24.37 -7.35
C SER A 269 -23.80 23.71 -7.10
N VAL A 270 -24.06 23.20 -5.88
CA VAL A 270 -25.31 22.52 -5.52
C VAL A 270 -26.29 23.51 -4.85
N PRO A 271 -27.50 23.71 -5.41
CA PRO A 271 -28.54 24.50 -4.77
C PRO A 271 -28.84 23.99 -3.35
N GLY A 272 -28.87 24.89 -2.36
CA GLY A 272 -29.16 24.56 -0.97
C GLY A 272 -27.97 24.15 -0.09
N LEU A 273 -26.78 23.88 -0.67
CA LEU A 273 -25.59 23.50 0.12
C LEU A 273 -24.58 24.64 0.34
N LYS A 274 -24.83 25.84 -0.20
CA LYS A 274 -23.95 27.01 -0.04
C LYS A 274 -23.64 27.35 1.42
N SER A 275 -24.60 27.18 2.33
CA SER A 275 -24.42 27.43 3.76
C SER A 275 -23.49 26.41 4.45
N GLN A 276 -23.30 25.22 3.87
CA GLN A 276 -22.37 24.22 4.39
C GLN A 276 -20.91 24.62 4.15
N VAL A 277 -20.64 25.40 3.09
CA VAL A 277 -19.29 25.87 2.72
C VAL A 277 -18.66 26.67 3.86
N SER A 278 -19.41 27.60 4.49
CA SER A 278 -18.86 28.41 5.58
C SER A 278 -18.50 27.58 6.81
N GLY A 279 -19.30 26.56 7.13
CA GLY A 279 -19.01 25.63 8.23
C GLY A 279 -17.77 24.78 7.96
N PHE A 280 -17.68 24.22 6.76
CA PHE A 280 -16.55 23.42 6.30
C PHE A 280 -15.25 24.25 6.30
N MET A 281 -15.26 25.45 5.71
CA MET A 281 -14.10 26.35 5.67
C MET A 281 -13.69 26.85 7.06
N LYS A 282 -14.64 27.04 7.98
CA LYS A 282 -14.33 27.39 9.38
C LYS A 282 -13.57 26.26 10.07
N ALA A 283 -14.00 25.01 9.92
CA ALA A 283 -13.33 23.86 10.52
C ALA A 283 -11.87 23.72 10.03
N LEU A 284 -11.62 23.99 8.74
CA LEU A 284 -10.27 24.01 8.18
C LEU A 284 -9.39 25.09 8.79
N LYS A 285 -9.91 26.32 8.95
CA LYS A 285 -9.18 27.42 9.59
C LYS A 285 -8.82 27.09 11.05
N THR A 286 -9.72 26.44 11.79
CA THR A 286 -9.45 26.00 13.17
C THR A 286 -8.26 25.02 13.24
N VAL A 287 -8.09 24.16 12.24
CA VAL A 287 -6.95 23.24 12.18
C VAL A 287 -5.66 23.95 11.74
N GLN A 288 -5.76 24.92 10.83
CA GLN A 288 -4.60 25.69 10.33
C GLN A 288 -4.10 26.78 11.30
N SER A 289 -4.89 27.15 12.31
CA SER A 289 -4.55 28.16 13.32
C SER A 289 -4.74 27.58 14.73
N PRO A 290 -3.72 26.94 15.33
CA PRO A 290 -3.85 26.28 16.63
C PRO A 290 -4.04 27.24 17.81
N GLU A 291 -3.90 28.55 17.61
CA GLU A 291 -4.05 29.53 18.68
C GLU A 291 -5.50 29.92 18.88
N SER A 292 -6.16 29.18 19.78
CA SER A 292 -7.23 29.58 20.72
C SER A 292 -8.32 28.50 20.82
N GLY A 293 -8.27 27.69 21.89
CA GLY A 293 -9.46 27.00 22.37
C GLY A 293 -9.37 25.53 22.76
N VAL A 294 -8.19 24.93 22.94
CA VAL A 294 -8.09 23.70 23.75
C VAL A 294 -7.52 24.10 25.11
N GLN A 295 -8.43 24.40 26.06
CA GLN A 295 -8.12 24.12 27.45
C GLN A 295 -7.92 22.60 27.52
N SER A 296 -6.66 22.15 27.46
CA SER A 296 -6.32 20.85 28.00
C SER A 296 -6.83 20.85 29.43
N GLN A 297 -7.88 20.08 29.70
CA GLN A 297 -8.10 19.55 31.03
C GLN A 297 -6.80 18.87 31.42
N LYS A 298 -6.00 19.56 32.25
CA LYS A 298 -4.97 18.93 33.06
C LYS A 298 -5.72 17.99 33.99
N THR A 299 -5.94 16.76 33.55
CA THR A 299 -6.11 15.65 34.46
C THR A 299 -4.80 15.57 35.21
N GLU A 300 -4.78 16.05 36.45
CA GLU A 300 -3.70 15.77 37.40
C GLU A 300 -3.64 14.26 37.60
N SER A 301 -2.90 13.56 36.74
CA SER A 301 -2.34 12.28 37.11
C SER A 301 -1.37 12.59 38.24
N LYS A 302 -1.70 12.17 39.47
CA LYS A 302 -0.73 12.07 40.56
C LYS A 302 0.55 11.47 39.98
N ALA A 303 1.62 12.26 40.05
CA ALA A 303 2.94 11.90 39.57
C ALA A 303 3.46 10.71 40.39
N GLY A 304 3.10 9.49 39.97
CA GLY A 304 3.96 8.34 40.19
C GLY A 304 5.21 8.58 39.37
N ASN A 305 6.34 8.81 40.07
CA ASN A 305 7.71 8.94 39.58
C ASN A 305 7.88 8.65 38.07
N ARG A 306 7.64 9.67 37.23
CA ARG A 306 8.16 9.67 35.87
C ARG A 306 9.60 10.15 35.95
N GLN A 307 10.49 9.18 35.94
CA GLN A 307 11.89 9.40 35.69
C GLN A 307 12.00 10.10 34.32
N LEU A 308 12.28 11.41 34.34
CA LEU A 308 12.66 12.17 33.17
C LEU A 308 13.82 11.43 32.51
N ALA A 309 13.77 11.27 31.18
CA ALA A 309 14.94 10.83 30.44
C ALA A 309 16.08 11.80 30.76
N PRO A 310 17.23 11.33 31.25
CA PRO A 310 18.32 12.21 31.64
C PRO A 310 18.88 12.90 30.41
N ASP A 311 18.89 14.23 30.47
CA ASP A 311 19.79 15.18 29.84
C ASP A 311 20.48 14.74 28.54
N GLY A 312 20.02 15.31 27.42
CA GLY A 312 20.86 16.15 26.55
C GLY A 312 22.19 15.61 25.99
N LYS A 313 22.46 14.30 26.07
CA LYS A 313 23.54 13.62 25.36
C LYS A 313 22.96 12.33 24.80
N GLY A 314 22.40 12.41 23.60
CA GLY A 314 21.99 11.22 22.87
C GLY A 314 23.17 10.25 22.84
N LYS A 315 23.01 9.06 23.44
CA LYS A 315 24.00 8.00 23.27
C LYS A 315 24.11 7.75 21.77
N LYS A 316 25.33 7.80 21.24
CA LYS A 316 25.65 7.22 19.94
C LYS A 316 25.16 5.78 19.99
N VAL A 317 24.11 5.47 19.24
CA VAL A 317 23.62 4.10 19.13
C VAL A 317 24.53 3.45 18.12
N GLU A 318 25.42 2.60 18.60
CA GLU A 318 26.22 1.73 17.74
C GLU A 318 25.31 0.57 17.31
N GLY A 319 25.03 0.50 16.01
CA GLY A 319 24.44 -0.67 15.38
C GLY A 319 25.53 -1.62 14.92
N TYR A 320 25.18 -2.89 14.73
CA TYR A 320 26.08 -3.83 14.08
C TYR A 320 26.10 -3.52 12.58
N GLU A 321 27.28 -3.18 12.07
CA GLU A 321 27.54 -3.24 10.63
C GLU A 321 27.70 -4.72 10.27
N MET A 322 26.93 -5.18 9.28
CA MET A 322 27.12 -6.52 8.72
C MET A 322 28.47 -6.54 8.00
N GLN A 323 29.50 -7.03 8.69
CA GLN A 323 30.80 -7.24 8.09
C GLN A 323 30.81 -8.53 7.30
N ASP A 324 31.41 -8.48 6.12
CA ASP A 324 31.61 -9.67 5.31
C ASP A 324 32.44 -10.66 6.13
N VAL A 325 31.82 -11.76 6.54
CA VAL A 325 32.58 -12.87 7.11
C VAL A 325 33.30 -13.43 5.91
N ASN A 326 34.61 -13.22 5.81
CA ASN A 326 35.47 -13.81 4.78
C ASN A 326 35.33 -15.35 4.82
N ALA A 327 34.24 -15.86 4.27
CA ALA A 327 34.10 -17.23 3.91
C ALA A 327 34.95 -17.35 2.65
N SER A 328 36.17 -17.81 2.84
CA SER A 328 37.02 -18.38 1.79
C SER A 328 36.41 -19.67 1.20
N ALA A 329 35.09 -19.67 0.96
CA ALA A 329 34.38 -20.68 0.23
C ALA A 329 33.71 -19.94 -0.92
N GLY A 330 34.27 -20.13 -2.12
CA GLY A 330 33.63 -19.70 -3.36
C GLY A 330 32.19 -20.20 -3.44
N ALA A 331 31.46 -19.68 -4.44
CA ALA A 331 30.09 -20.06 -4.78
C ALA A 331 29.71 -21.45 -4.25
N SER A 332 28.71 -21.52 -3.36
CA SER A 332 28.17 -22.78 -2.87
C SER A 332 27.50 -23.54 -4.02
N SER A 333 28.31 -24.15 -4.88
CA SER A 333 27.98 -25.43 -5.46
C SER A 333 28.20 -26.43 -4.34
N ALA A 334 27.12 -27.00 -3.79
CA ALA A 334 27.25 -28.20 -2.98
C ALA A 334 28.18 -29.17 -3.73
N PRO A 335 29.23 -29.73 -3.10
CA PRO A 335 30.11 -30.65 -3.79
C PRO A 335 29.23 -31.76 -4.35
N ILE A 336 29.29 -31.99 -5.66
CA ILE A 336 28.58 -33.09 -6.30
C ILE A 336 28.99 -34.35 -5.52
N PRO A 337 28.07 -35.04 -4.83
CA PRO A 337 28.44 -36.18 -4.01
C PRO A 337 29.20 -37.17 -4.88
N TYR A 338 30.31 -37.72 -4.41
CA TYR A 338 31.13 -38.66 -5.20
C TYR A 338 30.31 -39.81 -5.80
N LEU A 339 29.16 -40.15 -5.18
CA LEU A 339 28.17 -41.10 -5.70
C LEU A 339 27.53 -40.68 -7.04
N PHE A 340 27.29 -39.39 -7.28
CA PHE A 340 26.77 -38.89 -8.56
C PHE A 340 27.84 -38.92 -9.66
N ILE A 341 29.09 -38.59 -9.33
CA ILE A 341 30.22 -38.70 -10.26
C ILE A 341 30.45 -40.17 -10.61
N ALA A 342 30.47 -41.06 -9.61
CA ALA A 342 30.59 -42.49 -9.81
C ALA A 342 29.44 -43.04 -10.65
N GLY A 343 28.19 -42.65 -10.36
CA GLY A 343 27.01 -43.03 -11.12
C GLY A 343 27.06 -42.58 -12.58
N PHE A 344 27.52 -41.34 -12.83
CA PHE A 344 27.67 -40.80 -14.18
C PHE A 344 28.77 -41.53 -14.98
N LEU A 345 29.91 -41.83 -14.36
CA LEU A 345 30.97 -42.61 -14.98
C LEU A 345 30.53 -44.06 -15.29
N LEU A 346 29.74 -44.67 -14.41
CA LEU A 346 29.18 -46.01 -14.59
C LEU A 346 28.15 -46.01 -15.74
N PHE A 347 27.34 -44.96 -15.84
CA PHE A 347 26.41 -44.76 -16.96
C PHE A 347 27.14 -44.61 -18.30
N ILE A 348 28.23 -43.84 -18.36
CA ILE A 348 29.08 -43.73 -19.56
C ILE A 348 29.69 -45.09 -19.92
N LEU A 349 30.21 -45.85 -18.94
CA LEU A 349 30.75 -47.19 -19.17
C LEU A 349 29.69 -48.17 -19.69
N LEU A 350 28.44 -48.07 -19.24
CA LEU A 350 27.33 -48.88 -19.73
C LEU A 350 26.95 -48.52 -21.17
N ILE A 351 26.96 -47.24 -21.54
CA ILE A 351 26.76 -46.81 -22.94
C ILE A 351 27.89 -47.31 -23.83
N MET A 352 29.16 -47.15 -23.41
CA MET A 352 30.32 -47.60 -24.18
C MET A 352 30.36 -49.14 -24.34
N SER A 353 30.00 -49.89 -23.31
CA SER A 353 29.94 -51.36 -23.36
C SER A 353 28.74 -51.86 -24.17
N GLY A 354 27.61 -51.15 -24.12
CA GLY A 354 26.44 -51.41 -24.97
C GLY A 354 26.71 -51.15 -26.45
N TRP A 355 27.49 -50.12 -26.78
CA TRP A 355 27.92 -49.84 -28.16
C TRP A 355 28.96 -50.83 -28.68
N ARG A 356 29.83 -51.37 -27.82
CA ARG A 356 30.80 -52.41 -28.22
C ARG A 356 30.17 -53.77 -28.54
N LYS A 357 28.95 -54.06 -28.07
CA LYS A 357 28.26 -55.33 -28.36
C LYS A 357 27.44 -55.35 -29.67
N LYS A 358 27.34 -54.23 -30.39
CA LYS A 358 26.60 -54.13 -31.67
C LYS A 358 27.47 -54.06 -32.93
N ILE A 359 28.77 -54.35 -32.81
CA ILE A 359 29.67 -54.51 -33.97
C ILE A 359 30.31 -55.90 -33.89
N LYS A 360 29.55 -56.91 -34.33
CA LYS A 360 30.05 -58.17 -34.90
C LYS A 360 29.00 -58.74 -35.83
#